data_AF-A0A7K9ME74-F1
#
_entry.id   AF-A0A7K9ME74-F1
#
_cell.length_a   1.000
_cell.length_b   1.000
_cell.length_c   1.000
_cell.angle_alpha   90.00
_cell.angle_beta   90.00
_cell.angle_gamma   90.00
#
_symmetry.space_group_name_H-M   'P 1'
#
loop_
_entity.id
_entity.type
_entity.pdbx_description
1 polymer ?
#
loop_
_entity_poly.entity_id
_entity_poly.type
_entity_poly.pdbx_seq_one_letter_code
_entity_poly.pdbx_strand_id
1 'polypeptide(L)'
;APGPRSYTTLRDEAVKLFNSLQQLELERDPVPLMQGVLQTCLDLPPLVDEIYCQLVKQTTEPPAPGGQGDLHYWQLLTCMSCTFLPSPPVLRFLRFHLDRRTESRFPASEMAKYACFIREALGKTKGRECVPSLEEILVLMRRQEMICTVHCPGAPACSVAISSHTTAEEVARELVSRLGLSQSPNLFALYEQSRRREQPVGSATLLADVLTRFE
;
A
#
# COMPACT_ATOMS: atom_id res chain seq x y z
N ALA A 1 -15.67 2.00 16.16
CA ALA A 1 -15.40 3.25 15.44
C ALA A 1 -14.32 4.00 16.20
N PRO A 2 -13.15 4.27 15.61
CA PRO A 2 -12.23 5.24 16.19
C PRO A 2 -12.96 6.59 16.25
N GLY A 3 -12.79 7.36 17.33
CA GLY A 3 -13.42 8.68 17.46
C GLY A 3 -13.03 9.63 16.32
N PRO A 4 -13.78 10.72 16.10
CA PRO A 4 -13.45 11.68 15.06
C PRO A 4 -12.05 12.25 15.33
N ARG A 5 -11.11 11.97 14.42
CA ARG A 5 -9.77 12.55 14.46
C ARG A 5 -9.92 14.06 14.25
N SER A 6 -9.53 14.84 15.24
CA SER A 6 -9.63 16.29 15.19
C SER A 6 -8.43 16.86 14.43
N TYR A 7 -8.52 16.90 13.10
CA TYR A 7 -7.58 17.65 12.27
C TYR A 7 -7.73 19.16 12.51
N THR A 8 -6.62 19.89 12.40
CA THR A 8 -6.58 21.34 12.56
C THR A 8 -6.73 22.03 11.20
N THR A 9 -5.77 22.85 10.76
CA THR A 9 -5.79 23.42 9.40
C THR A 9 -4.95 22.55 8.46
N LEU A 10 -5.26 22.55 7.16
CA LEU A 10 -4.45 21.81 6.16
C LEU A 10 -2.96 22.18 6.24
N ARG A 11 -2.65 23.45 6.52
CA ARG A 11 -1.27 23.91 6.69
C ARG A 11 -0.61 23.29 7.92
N ASP A 12 -1.31 23.27 9.05
CA ASP A 12 -0.78 22.69 10.29
C ASP A 12 -0.59 21.18 10.15
N GLU A 13 -1.52 20.49 9.49
CA GLU A 13 -1.38 19.05 9.19
C GLU A 13 -0.22 18.78 8.22
N ALA A 14 0.01 19.63 7.21
CA ALA A 14 1.17 19.53 6.34
C ALA A 14 2.50 19.70 7.12
N VAL A 15 2.55 20.61 8.09
CA VAL A 15 3.72 20.80 8.97
C VAL A 15 3.92 19.59 9.88
N LYS A 16 2.84 19.03 10.45
CA LYS A 16 2.93 17.81 11.25
C LYS A 16 3.44 16.64 10.43
N LEU A 17 2.95 16.45 9.21
CA LEU A 17 3.42 15.40 8.32
C LEU A 17 4.89 15.58 7.95
N PHE A 18 5.33 16.81 7.68
CA PHE A 18 6.75 17.08 7.46
C PHE A 18 7.60 16.65 8.66
N ASN A 19 7.17 16.98 9.89
CA ASN A 19 7.87 16.55 11.10
C ASN A 19 7.85 15.01 11.25
N SER A 20 6.74 14.34 10.91
CA SER A 20 6.66 12.88 10.90
C SER A 20 7.63 12.27 9.88
N LEU A 21 7.80 12.88 8.70
CA LEU A 21 8.80 12.44 7.72
C LEU A 21 10.22 12.63 8.23
N GLN A 22 10.52 13.67 9.00
CA GLN A 22 11.84 13.83 9.61
C GLN A 22 12.09 12.79 10.71
N GLN A 23 11.08 12.50 11.53
CA GLN A 23 11.16 11.45 12.56
C GLN A 23 11.39 10.06 11.96
N LEU A 24 10.81 9.81 10.78
CA LEU A 24 10.92 8.55 10.07
C LEU A 24 12.39 8.16 9.78
N GLU A 25 13.29 9.11 9.59
CA GLU A 25 14.72 8.83 9.30
C GLU A 25 15.41 8.05 10.43
N LEU A 26 14.98 8.28 11.67
CA LEU A 26 15.60 7.76 12.89
C LEU A 26 14.77 6.67 13.57
N GLU A 27 13.58 6.39 13.05
CA GLU A 27 12.61 5.52 13.69
C GLU A 27 13.03 4.05 13.58
N ARG A 28 12.98 3.30 14.69
CA ARG A 28 13.36 1.87 14.69
C ARG A 28 12.22 0.98 14.22
N ASP A 29 11.01 1.36 14.58
CA ASP A 29 9.77 0.71 14.14
C ASP A 29 8.94 1.71 13.34
N PRO A 30 9.25 1.88 12.04
CA PRO A 30 8.64 2.94 11.23
C PRO A 30 7.19 2.64 10.83
N VAL A 31 6.71 1.40 11.03
CA VAL A 31 5.43 0.92 10.48
C VAL A 31 4.23 1.71 11.02
N PRO A 32 4.08 1.95 12.33
CA PRO A 32 2.95 2.73 12.85
C PRO A 32 2.99 4.19 12.39
N LEU A 33 4.19 4.76 12.28
CA LEU A 33 4.38 6.13 11.80
C LEU A 33 3.99 6.25 10.31
N MET A 34 4.42 5.30 9.48
CA MET A 34 4.01 5.21 8.07
C MET A 34 2.49 5.08 7.94
N GLN A 35 1.84 4.21 8.74
CA GLN A 35 0.38 4.07 8.73
C GLN A 35 -0.31 5.39 9.13
N GLY A 36 0.22 6.11 10.12
CA GLY A 36 -0.28 7.43 10.52
C GLY A 36 -0.19 8.49 9.42
N VAL A 37 0.91 8.52 8.66
CA VAL A 37 1.08 9.39 7.50
C VAL A 37 0.07 9.05 6.40
N LEU A 38 -0.03 7.76 6.05
CA LEU A 38 -0.98 7.27 5.03
C LEU A 38 -2.41 7.64 5.43
N GLN A 39 -2.76 7.46 6.70
CA GLN A 39 -4.12 7.71 7.18
C GLN A 39 -4.47 9.19 7.15
N THR A 40 -3.52 10.06 7.48
CA THR A 40 -3.71 11.51 7.32
C THR A 40 -3.90 11.89 5.85
N CYS A 41 -3.20 11.24 4.92
CA CYS A 41 -3.41 11.46 3.48
C CYS A 41 -4.78 10.95 3.00
N LEU A 42 -5.26 9.83 3.54
CA LEU A 42 -6.60 9.30 3.25
C LEU A 42 -7.68 10.28 3.72
N ASP A 43 -7.53 10.79 4.95
CA ASP A 43 -8.50 11.71 5.56
C ASP A 43 -8.41 13.14 4.97
N LEU A 44 -7.24 13.54 4.49
CA LEU A 44 -6.97 14.85 3.89
C LEU A 44 -6.33 14.71 2.50
N PRO A 45 -7.11 14.37 1.45
CA PRO A 45 -6.60 14.15 0.09
C PRO A 45 -5.74 15.29 -0.51
N PRO A 46 -5.95 16.59 -0.18
CA PRO A 46 -5.06 17.66 -0.64
C PRO A 46 -3.59 17.49 -0.24
N LEU A 47 -3.28 16.68 0.78
CA LEU A 47 -1.92 16.43 1.26
C LEU A 47 -1.18 15.32 0.49
N VAL A 48 -1.88 14.53 -0.34
CA VAL A 48 -1.25 13.42 -1.09
C VAL A 48 -0.11 13.93 -1.98
N ASP A 49 -0.36 14.97 -2.77
CA ASP A 49 0.63 15.58 -3.67
C ASP A 49 1.81 16.19 -2.90
N GLU A 50 1.52 16.81 -1.74
CA GLU A 50 2.53 17.38 -0.85
C GLU A 50 3.48 16.28 -0.35
N ILE A 51 2.93 15.14 0.10
CA ILE A 51 3.76 14.03 0.60
C ILE A 51 4.57 13.36 -0.51
N TYR A 52 4.02 13.21 -1.72
CA TYR A 52 4.83 12.78 -2.85
C TYR A 52 5.99 13.73 -3.14
N CYS A 53 5.75 15.05 -3.12
CA CYS A 53 6.79 16.05 -3.33
C CYS A 53 7.86 16.02 -2.23
N GLN A 54 7.44 15.91 -0.97
CA GLN A 54 8.36 15.83 0.17
C GLN A 54 9.21 14.55 0.12
N LEU A 55 8.62 13.39 -0.18
CA LEU A 55 9.35 12.13 -0.34
C LEU A 55 10.37 12.21 -1.48
N VAL A 56 9.96 12.70 -2.66
CA VAL A 56 10.88 12.90 -3.80
C VAL A 56 12.03 13.84 -3.45
N LYS A 57 11.77 14.88 -2.66
CA LYS A 57 12.82 15.78 -2.16
C LYS A 57 13.79 15.01 -1.25
N GLN A 58 13.29 14.26 -0.29
CA GLN A 58 14.13 13.53 0.67
C GLN A 58 14.97 12.42 0.01
N THR A 59 14.48 11.81 -1.07
CA THR A 59 15.20 10.78 -1.84
C THR A 59 16.09 11.36 -2.97
N THR A 60 16.10 12.68 -3.17
CA THR A 60 16.97 13.33 -4.15
C THR A 60 18.30 13.69 -3.52
N GLU A 61 19.35 12.94 -3.90
CA GLU A 61 20.73 13.17 -3.44
C GLU A 61 20.85 13.24 -1.91
N PRO A 62 20.35 12.22 -1.18
CA PRO A 62 20.38 12.20 0.28
C PRO A 62 21.84 12.14 0.79
N PRO A 63 22.12 12.62 2.03
CA PRO A 63 23.47 12.60 2.60
C PRO A 63 24.10 11.20 2.69
N ALA A 64 23.28 10.17 2.91
CA ALA A 64 23.69 8.78 2.98
C ALA A 64 22.78 7.90 2.10
N PRO A 65 23.01 7.85 0.77
CA PRO A 65 22.19 7.05 -0.15
C PRO A 65 22.23 5.57 0.21
N GLY A 66 21.07 4.94 0.31
CA GLY A 66 20.92 3.54 0.75
C GLY A 66 21.10 3.31 2.25
N GLY A 67 21.32 4.37 3.03
CA GLY A 67 21.26 4.30 4.49
C GLY A 67 19.84 4.06 5.00
N GLN A 68 19.69 3.65 6.26
CA GLN A 68 18.38 3.28 6.83
C GLN A 68 17.31 4.37 6.64
N GLY A 69 17.62 5.63 6.96
CA GLY A 69 16.67 6.73 6.81
C GLY A 69 16.24 6.98 5.36
N ASP A 70 17.17 6.91 4.40
CA ASP A 70 16.84 7.00 2.97
C ASP A 70 15.91 5.85 2.54
N LEU A 71 16.21 4.62 2.97
CA LEU A 71 15.35 3.47 2.68
C LEU A 71 13.95 3.60 3.28
N HIS A 72 13.78 4.20 4.46
CA HIS A 72 12.46 4.44 5.03
C HIS A 72 11.62 5.38 4.14
N TYR A 73 12.22 6.38 3.49
CA TYR A 73 11.50 7.21 2.53
C TYR A 73 11.05 6.44 1.30
N TRP A 74 11.91 5.58 0.75
CA TRP A 74 11.55 4.69 -0.36
C TRP A 74 10.44 3.70 0.00
N GLN A 75 10.45 3.21 1.23
CA GLN A 75 9.42 2.31 1.77
C GLN A 75 8.08 3.02 1.97
N LEU A 76 8.08 4.24 2.51
CA LEU A 76 6.85 5.03 2.61
C LEU A 76 6.33 5.43 1.21
N LEU A 77 7.22 5.77 0.28
CA LEU A 77 6.84 6.04 -1.11
C LEU A 77 6.24 4.80 -1.79
N THR A 78 6.73 3.61 -1.45
CA THR A 78 6.15 2.32 -1.87
C THR A 78 4.73 2.16 -1.34
N CYS A 79 4.50 2.39 -0.03
CA CYS A 79 3.17 2.33 0.57
C CYS A 79 2.21 3.37 -0.04
N MET A 80 2.67 4.61 -0.24
CA MET A 80 1.92 5.66 -0.91
C MET A 80 1.50 5.22 -2.31
N SER A 81 2.40 4.63 -3.09
CA SER A 81 2.14 4.18 -4.47
C SER A 81 1.11 3.07 -4.59
N CYS A 82 0.96 2.23 -3.56
CA CYS A 82 -0.07 1.19 -3.46
C CYS A 82 -1.41 1.72 -2.97
N THR A 83 -1.46 2.94 -2.40
CA THR A 83 -2.65 3.48 -1.73
C THR A 83 -3.30 4.62 -2.52
N PHE A 84 -2.48 5.54 -3.02
CA PHE A 84 -2.92 6.79 -3.64
C PHE A 84 -2.34 6.96 -5.04
N LEU A 85 -3.00 7.80 -5.84
CA LEU A 85 -2.44 8.33 -7.08
C LEU A 85 -2.20 9.83 -6.90
N PRO A 86 -1.01 10.35 -7.22
CA PRO A 86 -0.79 11.79 -7.27
C PRO A 86 -1.53 12.42 -8.45
N SER A 87 -1.70 13.74 -8.41
CA SER A 87 -2.22 14.50 -9.54
C SER A 87 -1.33 14.34 -10.78
N PRO A 88 -1.86 14.54 -12.01
CA PRO A 88 -1.08 14.31 -13.23
C PRO A 88 0.26 15.08 -13.33
N PRO A 89 0.38 16.35 -12.88
CA PRO A 89 1.67 17.03 -12.82
C PRO A 89 2.67 16.36 -11.88
N VAL A 90 2.24 16.01 -10.66
CA VAL A 90 3.09 15.37 -9.65
C VAL A 90 3.46 13.94 -10.09
N LEU A 91 2.55 13.20 -10.72
CA LEU A 91 2.84 11.88 -11.29
C LEU A 91 3.93 11.93 -12.36
N ARG A 92 3.91 12.93 -13.26
CA ARG A 92 4.97 13.10 -14.26
C ARG A 92 6.31 13.43 -13.60
N PHE A 93 6.30 14.28 -12.58
CA PHE A 93 7.49 14.63 -11.82
C PHE A 93 8.07 13.40 -11.09
N LEU A 94 7.21 12.63 -10.42
CA LEU A 94 7.58 11.37 -9.75
C LEU A 94 8.19 10.39 -10.74
N ARG A 95 7.54 10.10 -11.88
CA ARG A 95 8.09 9.21 -12.92
C ARG A 95 9.47 9.65 -13.40
N PHE A 96 9.66 10.95 -13.63
CA PHE A 96 10.98 11.46 -13.99
C PHE A 96 12.04 11.20 -12.90
N HIS A 97 11.69 11.36 -11.62
CA HIS A 97 12.58 11.04 -10.51
C HIS A 97 12.92 9.54 -10.45
N LEU A 98 11.92 8.66 -10.58
CA LEU A 98 12.12 7.21 -10.58
C LEU A 98 13.04 6.78 -11.74
N ASP A 99 12.68 7.15 -12.97
CA ASP A 99 13.36 6.67 -14.17
C ASP A 99 14.75 7.31 -14.34
N ARG A 100 14.82 8.65 -14.28
CA ARG A 100 16.01 9.41 -14.69
C ARG A 100 16.95 9.70 -13.53
N ARG A 101 16.43 9.92 -12.33
CA ARG A 101 17.26 10.26 -11.17
C ARG A 101 17.68 9.04 -10.36
N THR A 102 16.94 7.94 -10.45
CA THR A 102 17.19 6.73 -9.67
C THR A 102 17.65 5.56 -10.54
N GLU A 103 16.76 4.97 -11.32
CA GLU A 103 17.05 3.74 -12.08
C GLU A 103 18.19 3.94 -13.09
N SER A 104 18.17 5.04 -13.87
CA SER A 104 19.22 5.31 -14.86
C SER A 104 20.59 5.64 -14.25
N ARG A 105 20.64 6.25 -13.05
CA ARG A 105 21.90 6.66 -12.40
C ARG A 105 22.49 5.56 -11.53
N PHE A 106 21.64 4.76 -10.87
CA PHE A 106 22.03 3.77 -9.86
C PHE A 106 21.32 2.41 -10.06
N PRO A 107 21.45 1.75 -11.22
CA PRO A 107 20.60 0.64 -11.64
C PRO A 107 20.64 -0.62 -10.74
N ALA A 108 21.72 -0.82 -9.99
CA ALA A 108 21.88 -1.97 -9.10
C ALA A 108 21.57 -1.67 -7.61
N SER A 109 21.15 -0.43 -7.30
CA SER A 109 20.88 -0.01 -5.91
C SER A 109 19.54 -0.54 -5.38
N GLU A 110 19.39 -0.61 -4.05
CA GLU A 110 18.08 -0.87 -3.44
C GLU A 110 17.03 0.18 -3.84
N MET A 111 17.45 1.44 -3.99
CA MET A 111 16.58 2.53 -4.44
C MET A 111 16.03 2.29 -5.84
N ALA A 112 16.82 1.76 -6.77
CA ALA A 112 16.34 1.38 -8.10
C ALA A 112 15.31 0.24 -8.05
N LYS A 113 15.46 -0.72 -7.13
CA LYS A 113 14.46 -1.78 -6.93
C LYS A 113 13.14 -1.24 -6.38
N TYR A 114 13.19 -0.30 -5.42
CA TYR A 114 12.00 0.41 -4.97
C TYR A 114 11.38 1.23 -6.10
N ALA A 115 12.18 1.97 -6.87
CA ALA A 115 11.69 2.80 -7.96
C ALA A 115 10.94 1.98 -9.02
N CYS A 116 11.48 0.82 -9.40
CA CYS A 116 10.83 -0.10 -10.32
C CYS A 116 9.48 -0.59 -9.77
N PHE A 117 9.44 -1.03 -8.51
CA PHE A 117 8.21 -1.46 -7.84
C PHE A 117 7.16 -0.34 -7.79
N ILE A 118 7.55 0.86 -7.37
CA ILE A 118 6.67 2.04 -7.29
C ILE A 118 6.07 2.36 -8.65
N ARG A 119 6.88 2.32 -9.72
CA ARG A 119 6.43 2.58 -11.09
C ARG A 119 5.37 1.57 -11.52
N GLU A 120 5.54 0.29 -11.20
CA GLU A 120 4.56 -0.75 -11.50
C GLU A 120 3.28 -0.58 -10.66
N ALA A 121 3.41 -0.30 -9.36
CA ALA A 121 2.29 -0.07 -8.47
C ALA A 121 1.42 1.11 -8.94
N LEU A 122 2.03 2.23 -9.33
CA LEU A 122 1.31 3.40 -9.89
C LEU A 122 0.53 3.08 -11.17
N GLY A 123 0.89 2.02 -11.90
CA GLY A 123 0.14 1.56 -13.07
C GLY A 123 -1.10 0.72 -12.73
N LYS A 124 -1.18 0.19 -11.51
CA LYS A 124 -2.24 -0.71 -11.03
C LYS A 124 -3.17 -0.05 -10.01
N THR A 125 -2.67 0.90 -9.22
CA THR A 125 -3.43 1.58 -8.16
C THR A 125 -4.61 2.36 -8.75
N LYS A 126 -5.80 2.15 -8.19
CA LYS A 126 -7.05 2.84 -8.58
C LYS A 126 -7.63 3.71 -7.46
N GLY A 127 -6.95 3.78 -6.32
CA GLY A 127 -7.46 4.33 -5.07
C GLY A 127 -7.96 3.21 -4.14
N ARG A 128 -7.75 3.39 -2.84
CA ARG A 128 -8.14 2.44 -1.79
C ARG A 128 -9.19 3.03 -0.85
N GLU A 129 -10.01 2.16 -0.26
CA GLU A 129 -10.98 2.55 0.76
C GLU A 129 -10.34 2.68 2.15
N CYS A 130 -9.26 1.94 2.39
CA CYS A 130 -8.51 1.95 3.63
C CYS A 130 -7.02 2.11 3.33
N VAL A 131 -6.26 2.63 4.29
CA VAL A 131 -4.80 2.58 4.20
C VAL A 131 -4.31 1.15 4.41
N PRO A 132 -3.10 0.80 3.97
CA PRO A 132 -2.47 -0.47 4.31
C PRO A 132 -2.48 -0.77 5.81
N SER A 133 -2.78 -2.03 6.16
CA SER A 133 -2.65 -2.52 7.54
C SER A 133 -1.19 -2.56 7.98
N LEU A 134 -0.90 -2.74 9.27
CA LEU A 134 0.48 -2.85 9.75
C LEU A 134 1.20 -4.04 9.10
N GLU A 135 0.51 -5.16 8.91
CA GLU A 135 1.03 -6.35 8.21
C GLU A 135 1.32 -6.05 6.73
N GLU A 136 0.43 -5.32 6.05
CA GLU A 136 0.64 -4.93 4.66
C GLU A 136 1.86 -4.01 4.52
N ILE A 137 2.00 -3.02 5.39
CA ILE A 137 3.15 -2.11 5.38
C ILE A 137 4.45 -2.90 5.60
N LEU A 138 4.47 -3.84 6.56
CA LEU A 138 5.63 -4.68 6.84
C LEU A 138 6.12 -5.47 5.62
N VAL A 139 5.22 -6.04 4.82
CA VAL A 139 5.60 -6.77 3.61
C VAL A 139 5.92 -5.83 2.44
N LEU A 140 5.23 -4.71 2.30
CA LEU A 140 5.51 -3.69 1.28
C LEU A 140 6.88 -3.04 1.46
N MET A 141 7.31 -2.84 2.72
CA MET A 141 8.68 -2.39 3.05
C MET A 141 9.76 -3.32 2.50
N ARG A 142 9.41 -4.57 2.17
CA ARG A 142 10.30 -5.58 1.58
C ARG A 142 9.94 -5.89 0.12
N ARG A 143 8.94 -5.21 -0.45
CA ARG A 143 8.34 -5.45 -1.77
C ARG A 143 7.86 -6.90 -1.91
N GLN A 144 7.22 -7.43 -0.86
CA GLN A 144 6.69 -8.79 -0.78
C GLN A 144 5.16 -8.79 -0.78
N GLU A 145 4.56 -9.95 -1.09
CA GLU A 145 3.13 -10.19 -1.02
C GLU A 145 2.72 -10.61 0.40
N MET A 146 1.48 -10.29 0.78
CA MET A 146 0.85 -10.79 2.01
C MET A 146 0.33 -12.21 1.81
N ILE A 147 0.18 -12.96 2.89
CA ILE A 147 -0.47 -14.27 2.87
C ILE A 147 -1.88 -14.15 3.46
N CYS A 148 -2.89 -14.37 2.62
CA CYS A 148 -4.29 -14.45 3.04
C CYS A 148 -4.70 -15.92 3.19
N THR A 149 -5.35 -16.25 4.31
CA THR A 149 -5.92 -17.59 4.53
C THR A 149 -7.41 -17.56 4.26
N VAL A 150 -7.86 -18.36 3.29
CA VAL A 150 -9.28 -18.50 2.91
C VAL A 150 -9.82 -19.82 3.43
N HIS A 151 -10.90 -19.75 4.21
CA HIS A 151 -11.57 -20.94 4.73
C HIS A 151 -12.62 -21.44 3.74
N CYS A 152 -12.58 -22.73 3.44
CA CYS A 152 -13.47 -23.39 2.50
C CYS A 152 -14.45 -24.31 3.25
N PRO A 153 -15.77 -24.28 2.95
CA PRO A 153 -16.72 -25.22 3.54
C PRO A 153 -16.36 -26.67 3.21
N GLY A 154 -16.16 -27.50 4.24
CA GLY A 154 -15.87 -28.93 4.06
C GLY A 154 -14.50 -29.25 3.44
N ALA A 155 -13.61 -28.26 3.31
CA ALA A 155 -12.26 -28.44 2.78
C ALA A 155 -11.23 -27.74 3.66
N PRO A 156 -9.94 -28.14 3.59
CA PRO A 156 -8.87 -27.44 4.30
C PRO A 156 -8.81 -25.96 3.90
N ALA A 157 -8.36 -25.12 4.84
CA ALA A 157 -8.09 -23.72 4.55
C ALA A 157 -6.97 -23.61 3.48
N CYS A 158 -7.12 -22.64 2.59
CA CYS A 158 -6.21 -22.39 1.49
C CYS A 158 -5.43 -21.10 1.75
N SER A 159 -4.10 -21.16 1.71
CA SER A 159 -3.25 -19.96 1.74
C SER A 159 -3.04 -19.43 0.32
N VAL A 160 -3.25 -18.13 0.15
CA VAL A 160 -3.15 -17.41 -1.12
C VAL A 160 -2.25 -16.19 -0.91
N ALA A 161 -1.27 -16.02 -1.79
CA ALA A 161 -0.45 -14.82 -1.80
C ALA A 161 -1.25 -13.69 -2.46
N ILE A 162 -1.31 -12.53 -1.80
CA ILE A 162 -2.05 -11.38 -2.30
C ILE A 162 -1.16 -10.13 -2.28
N SER A 163 -1.32 -9.30 -3.30
CA SER A 163 -0.73 -7.96 -3.38
C SER A 163 -1.74 -6.91 -2.92
N SER A 164 -1.31 -5.65 -2.80
CA SER A 164 -2.20 -4.50 -2.58
C SER A 164 -3.24 -4.29 -3.68
N HIS A 165 -3.08 -4.92 -4.85
CA HIS A 165 -3.97 -4.79 -6.01
C HIS A 165 -4.82 -6.04 -6.26
N THR A 166 -4.62 -7.12 -5.49
CA THR A 166 -5.32 -8.39 -5.71
C THR A 166 -6.79 -8.28 -5.35
N THR A 167 -7.65 -8.62 -6.30
CA THR A 167 -9.11 -8.55 -6.17
C THR A 167 -9.70 -9.85 -5.63
N ALA A 168 -10.91 -9.76 -5.07
CA ALA A 168 -11.65 -10.93 -4.63
C ALA A 168 -11.94 -11.91 -5.78
N GLU A 169 -12.19 -11.40 -7.00
CA GLU A 169 -12.41 -12.23 -8.19
C GLU A 169 -11.19 -13.06 -8.58
N GLU A 170 -10.00 -12.46 -8.55
CA GLU A 170 -8.75 -13.16 -8.88
C GLU A 170 -8.52 -14.33 -7.93
N VAL A 171 -8.68 -14.12 -6.62
CA VAL A 171 -8.54 -15.18 -5.62
C VAL A 171 -9.65 -16.21 -5.73
N ALA A 172 -10.91 -15.80 -5.96
CA ALA A 172 -12.01 -16.74 -6.16
C ALA A 172 -11.74 -17.66 -7.37
N ARG A 173 -11.29 -17.10 -8.49
CA ARG A 173 -10.94 -17.85 -9.70
C ARG A 173 -9.79 -18.82 -9.44
N GLU A 174 -8.76 -18.37 -8.73
CA GLU A 174 -7.62 -19.21 -8.36
C GLU A 174 -8.07 -20.40 -7.48
N LEU A 175 -8.91 -20.15 -6.47
CA LEU A 175 -9.40 -21.21 -5.58
C LEU A 175 -10.32 -22.20 -6.31
N VAL A 176 -11.20 -21.72 -7.19
CA VAL A 176 -12.03 -22.60 -8.04
C VAL A 176 -11.16 -23.54 -8.87
N SER A 177 -10.06 -23.02 -9.44
CA SER A 177 -9.11 -23.84 -10.18
C SER A 177 -8.37 -24.84 -9.28
N ARG A 178 -7.84 -24.38 -8.13
CA ARG A 178 -7.09 -25.23 -7.18
C ARG A 178 -7.94 -26.35 -6.58
N LEU A 179 -9.24 -26.13 -6.39
CA LEU A 179 -10.19 -27.09 -5.84
C LEU A 179 -10.82 -28.02 -6.91
N GLY A 180 -10.45 -27.88 -8.18
CA GLY A 180 -11.00 -28.71 -9.26
C GLY A 180 -12.46 -28.40 -9.62
N LEU A 181 -12.92 -27.19 -9.34
CA LEU A 181 -14.31 -26.75 -9.50
C LEU A 181 -14.58 -26.02 -10.82
N SER A 182 -13.59 -25.96 -11.73
CA SER A 182 -13.68 -25.17 -12.98
C SER A 182 -14.78 -25.61 -13.95
N GLN A 183 -15.31 -26.82 -13.81
CA GLN A 183 -16.43 -27.34 -14.63
C GLN A 183 -17.80 -27.18 -13.93
N SER A 184 -17.82 -26.63 -12.72
CA SER A 184 -19.06 -26.37 -12.00
C SER A 184 -19.89 -25.32 -12.74
N PRO A 185 -21.21 -25.54 -12.92
CA PRO A 185 -22.10 -24.51 -13.46
C PRO A 185 -22.41 -23.39 -12.45
N ASN A 186 -21.99 -23.55 -11.19
CA ASN A 186 -22.29 -22.61 -10.11
C ASN A 186 -21.23 -21.49 -10.00
N LEU A 187 -21.67 -20.34 -9.49
CA LEU A 187 -20.81 -19.23 -9.15
C LEU A 187 -20.24 -19.39 -7.74
N PHE A 188 -18.99 -18.99 -7.56
CA PHE A 188 -18.29 -18.95 -6.28
C PHE A 188 -17.87 -17.52 -5.96
N ALA A 189 -17.94 -17.15 -4.69
CA ALA A 189 -17.57 -15.83 -4.20
C ALA A 189 -16.86 -15.96 -2.85
N LEU A 190 -16.03 -14.97 -2.53
CA LEU A 190 -15.46 -14.82 -1.19
C LEU A 190 -16.47 -14.15 -0.27
N TYR A 191 -16.44 -14.53 1.00
CA TYR A 191 -17.28 -13.95 2.05
C TYR A 191 -16.40 -13.39 3.16
N GLU A 192 -16.77 -12.22 3.63
CA GLU A 192 -16.25 -11.64 4.86
C GLU A 192 -17.12 -12.17 6.01
N GLN A 193 -16.51 -12.95 6.92
CA GLN A 193 -17.23 -13.61 8.01
C GLN A 193 -16.69 -13.17 9.36
N SER A 194 -17.60 -12.68 10.21
CA SER A 194 -17.40 -12.41 11.63
C SER A 194 -18.42 -13.22 12.45
N ARG A 195 -18.27 -13.27 13.79
CA ARG A 195 -19.22 -13.98 14.67
C ARG A 195 -20.68 -13.55 14.52
N ARG A 196 -20.94 -12.36 13.97
CA ARG A 196 -22.28 -11.75 13.90
C ARG A 196 -22.77 -11.46 12.48
N ARG A 197 -21.89 -11.56 11.48
CA ARG A 197 -22.18 -11.11 10.12
C ARG A 197 -21.40 -11.93 9.12
N GLU A 198 -22.09 -12.32 8.06
CA GLU A 198 -21.52 -12.92 6.85
C GLU A 198 -22.01 -12.09 5.67
N GLN A 199 -21.09 -11.57 4.87
CA GLN A 199 -21.44 -10.78 3.68
C GLN A 199 -20.54 -11.17 2.50
N PRO A 200 -21.09 -11.19 1.27
CA PRO A 200 -20.28 -11.44 0.09
C PRO A 200 -19.32 -10.26 -0.13
N VAL A 201 -18.09 -10.57 -0.53
CA VAL A 201 -17.09 -9.59 -0.96
C VAL A 201 -17.32 -9.31 -2.44
N GLY A 202 -17.39 -8.03 -2.81
CA GLY A 202 -17.54 -7.62 -4.21
C GLY A 202 -16.38 -8.10 -5.07
N SER A 203 -16.64 -8.52 -6.31
CA SER A 203 -15.62 -9.09 -7.21
C SER A 203 -14.41 -8.16 -7.42
N ALA A 204 -14.68 -6.87 -7.60
CA ALA A 204 -13.66 -5.84 -7.79
C ALA A 204 -13.04 -5.31 -6.49
N THR A 205 -13.50 -5.77 -5.32
CA THR A 205 -12.97 -5.33 -4.02
C THR A 205 -11.55 -5.85 -3.84
N LEU A 206 -10.66 -4.97 -3.41
CA LEU A 206 -9.29 -5.32 -3.04
C LEU A 206 -9.30 -6.09 -1.74
N LEU A 207 -8.65 -7.27 -1.71
CA LEU A 207 -8.60 -8.06 -0.48
C LEU A 207 -7.79 -7.39 0.62
N ALA A 208 -6.77 -6.61 0.26
CA ALA A 208 -6.01 -5.79 1.21
C ALA A 208 -6.92 -4.82 2.01
N ASP A 209 -7.93 -4.20 1.37
CA ASP A 209 -8.91 -3.35 2.04
C ASP A 209 -9.81 -4.16 3.00
N VAL A 210 -10.20 -5.38 2.61
CA VAL A 210 -10.98 -6.28 3.48
C VAL A 210 -10.16 -6.66 4.71
N LEU A 211 -8.89 -7.05 4.53
CA LEU A 211 -8.01 -7.42 5.63
C LEU A 211 -7.74 -6.24 6.57
N THR A 212 -7.58 -5.03 6.04
CA THR A 212 -7.39 -3.83 6.86
C THR A 212 -8.60 -3.58 7.76
N ARG A 213 -9.84 -3.84 7.28
CA ARG A 213 -11.04 -3.67 8.12
C ARG A 213 -11.14 -4.65 9.29
N PHE A 214 -10.33 -5.72 9.29
CA PHE A 214 -10.23 -6.66 10.39
C PHE A 214 -9.17 -6.32 11.43
N GLU A 215 -8.28 -5.36 11.13
CA GLU A 215 -7.31 -4.80 12.08
C GLU A 215 -8.02 -3.93 13.14
#